data_AF-A0A382VVL8-F1
#
_entry.id   AF-A0A382VVL8-F1
#
_cell.length_a   1.000
_cell.length_b   1.000
_cell.length_c   1.000
_cell.angle_alpha   90.00
_cell.angle_beta   90.00
_cell.angle_gamma   90.00
#
_symmetry.space_group_name_H-M   'P 1'
#
loop_
_entity.id
_entity.type
_entity.pdbx_description
1 polymer ?
#
loop_
_entity_poly.entity_id
_entity_poly.type
_entity_poly.pdbx_seq_one_letter_code
_entity_poly.pdbx_strand_id
1 'polypeptide(L)' 'MYKLVLIRHGESQWNLENRFTGWHDVDLTDTGVAQAKTAGQLLKDAGFTFDQAYTSVLLRAIKTLNIA' A
#
# COMPACT_ATOMS: atom_id res chain seq x y z
N MET A 1 12.22 10.73 20.40
CA MET A 1 12.68 9.82 19.33
C MET A 1 11.61 9.81 18.25
N TYR A 2 11.97 10.02 16.98
CA TYR A 2 11.00 10.05 15.88
C TYR A 2 10.83 8.66 15.27
N LYS A 3 9.64 8.35 14.76
CA LYS A 3 9.34 7.10 14.04
C LYS A 3 8.86 7.44 12.63
N LEU A 4 9.39 6.72 11.63
CA LEU A 4 8.93 6.77 10.24
C LEU A 4 8.42 5.39 9.87
N VAL A 5 7.24 5.32 9.26
CA VAL A 5 6.63 4.08 8.77
C VAL A 5 6.68 4.08 7.25
N LEU A 6 7.20 3.00 6.68
CA LEU A 6 7.26 2.79 5.23
C LEU A 6 6.41 1.56 4.88
N ILE A 7 5.55 1.71 3.89
CA ILE A 7 4.70 0.63 3.38
C ILE A 7 4.90 0.52 1.87
N ARG A 8 5.10 -0.70 1.37
CA ARG A 8 5.04 -1.00 -0.06
C ARG A 8 3.57 -1.25 -0.44
N HIS A 9 3.17 -0.81 -1.62
CA HIS A 9 1.84 -1.13 -2.14
C HIS A 9 1.55 -2.63 -2.13
N GLY A 10 0.28 -3.03 -1.97
CA GLY A 10 -0.14 -4.42 -2.10
C GLY A 10 0.13 -4.98 -3.51
N GLU A 11 -0.03 -6.29 -3.68
CA GLU A 11 0.10 -6.95 -4.98
C GLU A 11 -0.72 -6.24 -6.06
N SER A 12 -0.08 -5.91 -7.18
CA SER A 12 -0.73 -5.35 -8.37
C SER A 12 -0.98 -6.41 -9.43
N GLN A 13 -1.89 -6.12 -10.38
CA GLN A 13 -2.18 -7.02 -11.51
C GLN A 13 -0.91 -7.48 -12.23
N TRP A 14 0.06 -6.57 -12.46
CA TRP A 14 1.31 -6.94 -13.12
C TRP A 14 2.32 -7.64 -12.22
N ASN A 15 2.19 -7.57 -10.89
CA ASN A 15 2.96 -8.46 -10.02
C ASN A 15 2.47 -9.90 -10.16
N LEU A 16 1.14 -10.09 -10.16
CA LEU A 16 0.52 -11.40 -10.37
C LEU A 16 0.87 -11.98 -11.75
N GLU A 17 0.87 -11.14 -12.80
CA GLU A 17 1.25 -11.54 -14.16
C GLU A 17 2.77 -11.66 -14.38
N ASN A 18 3.60 -11.41 -13.36
CA ASN A 18 5.06 -11.39 -13.44
C ASN A 18 5.61 -10.48 -14.55
N ARG A 19 5.08 -9.25 -14.65
CA ARG A 19 5.43 -8.24 -15.64
C ARG A 19 6.13 -7.04 -15.00
N PHE A 20 7.07 -6.44 -15.72
CA PHE A 20 7.68 -5.18 -15.33
C PHE A 20 6.69 -4.02 -15.43
N THR A 21 6.33 -3.41 -14.30
CA THR A 21 5.31 -2.33 -14.25
C THR A 21 5.85 -0.94 -14.57
N GLY A 22 6.98 -0.55 -13.99
CA GLY A 22 7.48 0.82 -14.07
C GLY A 22 6.41 1.85 -13.68
N TRP A 23 6.18 2.82 -14.57
CA TRP A 23 5.22 3.91 -14.37
C TRP A 23 3.84 3.62 -14.95
N HIS A 24 3.60 2.41 -15.46
CA HIS A 24 2.27 2.02 -15.89
C HIS A 24 1.32 1.95 -14.69
N ASP A 25 0.13 2.55 -14.82
CA ASP A 25 -0.77 2.79 -13.71
C ASP A 25 -1.76 1.64 -13.49
N VAL A 26 -1.22 0.50 -13.06
CA VAL A 26 -1.99 -0.71 -12.79
C VAL A 26 -2.63 -0.68 -11.40
N ASP A 27 -3.79 -1.33 -11.31
CA ASP A 27 -4.53 -1.49 -10.07
C ASP A 27 -3.98 -2.62 -9.19
N LEU A 28 -4.47 -2.68 -7.94
CA LEU A 28 -4.27 -3.79 -7.03
C LEU A 28 -5.05 -5.03 -7.47
N THR A 29 -4.57 -6.21 -7.06
CA THR A 29 -5.37 -7.44 -7.05
C THR A 29 -6.24 -7.48 -5.79
N ASP A 30 -7.20 -8.41 -5.73
CA ASP A 30 -7.96 -8.67 -4.49
C ASP A 30 -7.02 -9.06 -3.33
N THR A 31 -5.97 -9.81 -3.64
CA THR A 31 -4.88 -10.13 -2.70
C THR A 31 -4.19 -8.85 -2.22
N GLY A 32 -3.85 -7.93 -3.13
CA GLY A 32 -3.23 -6.64 -2.77
C GLY A 32 -4.12 -5.77 -1.89
N VAL A 33 -5.43 -5.77 -2.14
CA VAL A 33 -6.42 -5.09 -1.28
C VAL A 33 -6.46 -5.72 0.11
N ALA A 34 -6.46 -7.05 0.20
CA ALA A 34 -6.42 -7.75 1.49
C ALA A 34 -5.13 -7.48 2.28
N GLN A 35 -3.98 -7.45 1.59
CA GLN A 35 -2.69 -7.09 2.18
C GLN A 35 -2.69 -5.68 2.78
N ALA A 36 -3.25 -4.70 2.05
CA ALA A 36 -3.37 -3.33 2.55
C ALA A 36 -4.23 -3.24 3.83
N LYS A 37 -5.38 -3.94 3.85
CA LYS A 37 -6.25 -4.02 5.05
C LYS A 37 -5.52 -4.61 6.24
N THR A 38 -4.80 -5.71 6.03
CA THR A 38 -4.01 -6.36 7.08
C THR A 38 -2.92 -5.43 7.62
N ALA A 39 -2.23 -4.69 6.74
CA ALA A 39 -1.22 -3.73 7.17
C ALA A 39 -1.81 -2.61 8.04
N GLY A 40 -2.96 -2.05 7.64
CA GLY A 40 -3.68 -1.07 8.44
C GLY A 40 -4.10 -1.58 9.81
N GLN A 41 -4.64 -2.80 9.85
CA GLN A 41 -5.01 -3.45 11.11
C GLN A 41 -3.80 -3.66 12.03
N LEU A 42 -2.66 -4.11 11.49
CA LEU A 42 -1.43 -4.27 12.26
C LEU A 42 -0.91 -2.94 12.84
N LEU A 43 -0.97 -1.86 12.05
CA LEU A 43 -0.57 -0.52 12.52
C LEU A 43 -1.48 -0.05 13.67
N LYS A 44 -2.80 -0.25 13.51
CA LYS A 44 -3.78 0.08 14.54
C LYS A 44 -3.57 -0.71 15.82
N ASP A 45 -3.39 -2.03 15.72
CA ASP A 45 -3.20 -2.91 16.88
C ASP A 45 -1.88 -2.61 17.62
N ALA A 46 -0.87 -2.15 16.90
CA ALA A 46 0.39 -1.68 17.47
C ALA A 46 0.35 -0.22 17.98
N GLY A 47 -0.80 0.45 17.91
CA GLY A 47 -1.01 1.80 18.43
C GLY A 47 -0.40 2.92 17.59
N PHE A 48 -0.14 2.70 16.30
CA PHE A 48 0.32 3.75 15.40
C PHE A 48 -0.84 4.66 14.96
N THR A 49 -0.55 5.96 14.92
CA THR A 49 -1.40 7.00 14.35
C THR A 49 -0.52 7.97 13.56
N PHE A 50 -1.10 8.71 12.62
CA PHE A 50 -0.34 9.54 11.69
C PHE A 50 -1.04 10.88 11.46
N ASP A 51 -0.26 11.96 11.49
CA ASP A 51 -0.76 13.30 11.15
C ASP A 51 -0.68 13.58 9.65
N GLN A 52 0.26 12.93 8.95
CA GLN A 52 0.51 13.13 7.52
C GLN A 52 0.91 11.81 6.85
N ALA A 53 0.50 11.66 5.60
CA ALA A 53 0.90 10.56 4.75
C ALA A 53 1.37 11.09 3.39
N TYR A 54 2.31 10.36 2.78
CA TYR A 54 2.89 10.68 1.49
C TYR A 54 2.84 9.44 0.61
N THR A 55 2.52 9.63 -0.67
CA THR A 55 2.46 8.55 -1.66
C THR A 55 2.87 9.06 -3.03
N SER A 56 3.07 8.15 -3.98
CA SER A 56 3.29 8.52 -5.38
C SER A 56 1.97 8.90 -6.06
N VAL A 57 2.03 9.25 -7.35
CA VAL A 57 0.84 9.53 -8.17
C VAL A 57 0.20 8.26 -8.76
N LEU A 58 0.62 7.06 -8.33
CA LEU A 58 0.21 5.79 -8.93
C LEU A 58 -0.90 5.12 -8.12
N LEU A 59 -1.94 4.64 -8.82
CA LEU A 59 -3.19 4.10 -8.26
C LEU A 59 -2.94 3.03 -7.21
N ARG A 60 -2.06 2.06 -7.47
CA ARG A 60 -1.72 0.98 -6.53
C ARG A 60 -1.20 1.49 -5.19
N ALA A 61 -0.40 2.55 -5.19
CA ALA A 61 0.15 3.14 -3.96
C ALA A 61 -0.89 4.00 -3.24
N ILE A 62 -1.66 4.79 -3.99
CA ILE A 62 -2.76 5.61 -3.45
C ILE A 62 -3.84 4.72 -2.81
N LYS A 63 -4.26 3.64 -3.47
CA LYS A 63 -5.25 2.70 -2.92
C LYS A 63 -4.74 2.00 -1.69
N THR A 64 -3.48 1.57 -1.67
CA THR A 64 -2.89 0.96 -0.46
C THR A 64 -2.96 1.93 0.70
N LEU A 65 -2.57 3.19 0.50
CA LEU A 65 -2.63 4.23 1.53
C LEU A 65 -4.07 4.52 2.00
N ASN A 66 -5.05 4.51 1.10
CA ASN A 66 -6.45 4.77 1.45
C ASN A 66 -7.11 3.60 2.19
N ILE A 67 -6.55 2.38 2.09
CA ILE A 67 -7.10 1.16 2.68
C ILE A 67 -6.45 0.85 4.05
N ALA A 68 -5.15 1.09 4.17
CA ALA A 68 -4.36 0.85 5.39
C ALA A 68 -4.63 1.94 6.44
#